data_AF-A0A376VVH3-F1
#
_entry.id   AF-A0A376VVH3-F1
#
_cell.length_a   1.000
_cell.length_b   1.000
_cell.length_c   1.000
_cell.angle_alpha   90.00
_cell.angle_beta   90.00
_cell.angle_gamma   90.00
#
_symmetry.space_group_name_H-M   'P 1'
#
loop_
_entity.id
_entity.type
_entity.pdbx_description
1 polymer ?
#
loop_
_entity_poly.entity_id
_entity_poly.type
_entity_poly.pdbx_seq_one_letter_code
_entity_poly.pdbx_strand_id
1 'polypeptide(L)' 'MLGMAGAAMQSIARNGLADPGLIGVKEGCSVAVLWLIFQFPMLGMFWRPVAGLAGGLLVALIVIFCARDISRPRLF' A
#
# COMPACT_ATOMS: atom_id res chain seq x y z
N MET A 1 -7.96 -10.31 -9.72
CA MET A 1 -6.84 -9.35 -9.59
C MET A 1 -5.91 -9.68 -8.41
N LEU A 2 -6.42 -9.90 -7.19
CA LEU A 2 -5.56 -10.19 -6.02
C LEU A 2 -4.64 -11.42 -6.19
N GLY A 3 -5.12 -12.52 -6.79
CA GLY A 3 -4.28 -13.71 -7.03
C GLY A 3 -3.08 -13.48 -7.95
N MET A 4 -3.21 -12.61 -8.96
CA MET A 4 -2.07 -12.24 -9.83
C MET A 4 -1.08 -11.33 -9.09
N ALA A 5 -1.58 -10.40 -8.27
CA ALA A 5 -0.73 -9.55 -7.45
C ALA A 5 0.04 -10.36 -6.40
N GLY A 6 -0.60 -11.36 -5.78
CA GLY A 6 0.04 -12.33 -4.89
C GLY A 6 1.12 -13.14 -5.59
N ALA A 7 0.81 -13.76 -6.72
CA ALA A 7 1.79 -14.53 -7.49
C ALA A 7 3.00 -13.70 -7.96
N ALA A 8 2.77 -12.44 -8.35
CA ALA A 8 3.86 -11.52 -8.73
C ALA A 8 4.72 -11.11 -7.52
N MET A 9 4.13 -10.83 -6.36
CA MET A 9 4.89 -10.55 -5.14
C MET A 9 5.70 -11.77 -4.70
N GLN A 10 5.10 -12.96 -4.73
CA GLN A 10 5.76 -14.22 -4.38
C GLN A 10 6.94 -14.54 -5.30
N SER A 11 6.82 -14.27 -6.61
CA SER A 11 7.90 -14.49 -7.57
C SER A 11 9.05 -13.50 -7.41
N ILE A 12 8.76 -12.22 -7.16
CA ILE A 12 9.78 -11.17 -6.92
C ILE A 12 10.50 -11.41 -5.60
N ALA A 13 9.76 -11.68 -4.52
CA ALA A 13 10.33 -11.92 -3.20
C ALA A 13 10.97 -13.32 -3.08
N ARG A 14 10.74 -14.21 -4.06
CA ARG A 14 11.07 -15.64 -4.02
C ARG A 14 10.61 -16.30 -2.71
N ASN A 15 9.46 -15.87 -2.21
CA ASN A 15 8.92 -16.28 -0.93
C ASN A 15 7.42 -16.55 -1.09
N GLY A 16 7.02 -17.82 -0.95
CA GLY A 16 5.62 -18.25 -1.09
C GLY A 16 4.66 -17.70 -0.03
N LEU A 17 5.19 -17.08 1.04
CA LEU A 17 4.41 -16.39 2.07
C LEU A 17 4.27 -14.89 1.80
N ALA A 18 4.92 -14.35 0.76
CA ALA A 18 4.80 -12.94 0.43
C ALA A 18 3.38 -12.65 -0.09
N ASP A 19 2.71 -11.71 0.54
CA ASP A 19 1.39 -11.24 0.14
C ASP A 19 1.40 -9.70 0.06
N PRO A 20 0.83 -9.10 -1.00
CA PRO A 20 0.77 -7.64 -1.15
C PRO A 20 0.02 -6.92 -0.03
N GLY A 21 -0.76 -7.61 0.80
CA GLY A 21 -1.35 -7.07 2.02
C GLY A 21 -0.34 -6.92 3.16
N LEU A 22 0.73 -7.72 3.22
CA LEU A 22 1.73 -7.70 4.29
C LEU A 22 2.61 -6.44 4.28
N ILE A 23 2.69 -5.73 3.15
CA ILE A 23 3.43 -4.47 3.01
C ILE A 23 2.65 -3.25 3.54
N GLY A 24 1.45 -3.44 4.11
CA GLY A 24 0.68 -2.38 4.77
C GLY A 24 -0.21 -1.53 3.84
N VAL A 25 -0.26 -1.83 2.54
CA VAL A 25 -1.10 -1.08 1.57
C VAL A 25 -2.58 -1.13 1.92
N LYS A 26 -3.07 -2.27 2.44
CA LYS A 26 -4.45 -2.43 2.90
C LYS A 26 -4.76 -1.50 4.07
N GLU A 27 -3.87 -1.45 5.06
CA GLU A 27 -4.03 -0.59 6.23
C GLU A 27 -3.93 0.90 5.85
N GLY A 28 -3.06 1.27 4.90
CA GLY A 28 -3.01 2.63 4.34
C GLY A 28 -4.30 3.09 3.68
N CYS A 29 -4.97 2.19 2.94
CA CYS A 29 -6.28 2.44 2.36
C CYS A 29 -7.33 2.66 3.47
N SER A 30 -7.37 1.78 4.49
CA SER A 30 -8.28 1.90 5.63
C SER A 30 -8.11 3.23 6.37
N VAL A 31 -6.87 3.61 6.70
CA VAL A 31 -6.58 4.86 7.42
C VAL A 31 -7.03 6.08 6.60
N ALA A 32 -6.75 6.13 5.31
CA ALA A 32 -7.14 7.25 4.46
C ALA A 32 -8.67 7.39 4.33
N VAL A 33 -9.38 6.26 4.20
CA VAL A 33 -10.85 6.25 4.17
C VAL A 33 -11.44 6.69 5.51
N LEU A 34 -10.90 6.17 6.62
CA LEU A 34 -11.36 6.56 7.96
C LEU A 34 -11.12 8.06 8.21
N TRP A 35 -9.94 8.57 7.85
CA TRP A 35 -9.62 9.97 7.97
C TRP A 35 -10.59 10.85 7.18
N LEU A 36 -10.93 10.46 5.95
CA LEU A 36 -11.93 11.14 5.13
C LEU A 36 -13.32 11.11 5.78
N ILE A 37 -13.74 9.98 6.34
CA ILE A 37 -15.05 9.85 7.01
C ILE A 37 -15.12 10.71 8.27
N PHE A 38 -14.07 10.72 9.09
CA PHE A 38 -14.02 11.51 10.33
C PHE A 38 -13.97 13.01 10.04
N GLN A 39 -13.19 13.44 9.05
CA GLN A 39 -13.00 14.87 8.79
C GLN A 39 -14.12 15.45 7.91
N PHE A 40 -14.68 14.65 7.02
CA PHE A 40 -15.67 15.08 6.02
C PHE A 40 -16.81 14.05 5.87
N PRO A 41 -17.69 13.92 6.89
CA PRO A 41 -18.74 12.90 6.92
C PRO A 41 -19.81 13.09 5.83
N MET A 42 -19.97 14.30 5.31
CA MET A 42 -20.93 14.63 4.24
C MET A 42 -20.40 14.37 2.82
N LEU A 43 -19.12 13.99 2.65
CA LEU A 43 -18.61 13.65 1.32
C LEU A 43 -19.30 12.41 0.77
N GLY A 44 -19.75 12.52 -0.48
CA GLY A 44 -20.46 11.45 -1.16
C GLY A 44 -19.65 10.16 -1.30
N MET A 45 -20.36 9.04 -1.45
CA MET A 45 -19.79 7.68 -1.49
C MET A 45 -18.68 7.50 -2.54
N PHE A 46 -18.68 8.33 -3.58
CA PHE A 46 -17.68 8.34 -4.66
C PHE A 46 -16.26 8.70 -4.19
N TRP A 47 -16.11 9.52 -3.14
CA TRP A 47 -14.79 9.97 -2.66
C TRP A 47 -14.06 8.92 -1.84
N ARG A 48 -14.78 7.96 -1.25
CA ARG A 48 -14.23 6.88 -0.44
C ARG A 48 -13.23 6.00 -1.20
N PRO A 49 -13.56 5.44 -2.39
CA PRO A 49 -12.60 4.64 -3.15
C PRO A 49 -11.38 5.46 -3.61
N VAL A 50 -11.56 6.74 -3.93
CA VAL A 50 -10.45 7.62 -4.34
C VAL A 50 -9.47 7.84 -3.17
N ALA A 51 -9.99 8.13 -1.97
CA ALA A 51 -9.17 8.27 -0.78
C ALA A 51 -8.46 6.97 -0.39
N GLY A 52 -9.16 5.83 -0.49
CA GLY A 52 -8.56 4.52 -0.25
C GLY A 52 -7.41 4.21 -1.21
N LEU A 53 -7.60 4.50 -2.50
CA LEU A 53 -6.56 4.31 -3.52
C LEU A 53 -5.37 5.23 -3.28
N ALA A 54 -5.61 6.51 -2.94
CA ALA A 54 -4.55 7.45 -2.59
C ALA A 54 -3.75 6.99 -1.35
N GLY A 55 -4.43 6.53 -0.30
CA GLY A 55 -3.79 6.00 0.91
C GLY A 55 -2.95 4.75 0.65
N GLY A 56 -3.50 3.79 -0.09
CA GLY A 56 -2.76 2.58 -0.48
C GLY A 56 -1.55 2.88 -1.36
N LEU A 57 -1.69 3.78 -2.33
CA LEU A 57 -0.58 4.20 -3.21
C LEU A 57 0.51 4.91 -2.42
N LEU A 58 0.16 5.80 -1.48
CA LEU A 58 1.11 6.50 -0.63
C LEU A 58 1.95 5.52 0.19
N VAL A 59 1.32 4.52 0.82
CA VAL A 59 2.06 3.47 1.56
C VAL A 59 2.98 2.68 0.64
N ALA A 60 2.50 2.29 -0.54
CA ALA A 60 3.35 1.59 -1.52
C ALA A 60 4.59 2.41 -1.92
N LEU A 61 4.42 3.71 -2.14
CA LEU A 61 5.54 4.62 -2.47
C LEU A 61 6.54 4.75 -1.32
N ILE A 62 6.06 4.85 -0.06
CA ILE A 62 6.92 4.88 1.12
C ILE A 62 7.73 3.59 1.22
N VAL A 63 7.10 2.43 1.04
CA VAL A 63 7.78 1.12 1.07
C VAL A 63 8.85 1.04 -0.01
N ILE A 64 8.54 1.47 -1.24
CA ILE A 64 9.52 1.51 -2.35
C ILE A 64 10.68 2.47 -2.01
N PHE A 65 10.40 3.63 -1.43
CA PHE A 65 11.42 4.59 -1.04
C PHE A 65 12.35 4.00 0.04
N CYS A 66 11.79 3.39 1.07
CA CYS A 66 12.55 2.73 2.13
C CYS A 66 13.39 1.56 1.60
N ALA A 67 12.82 0.72 0.73
CA ALA A 67 13.53 -0.39 0.10
C ALA A 67 14.68 0.08 -0.80
N ARG A 68 14.51 1.22 -1.49
CA ARG A 68 15.57 1.84 -2.30
C ARG A 68 16.71 2.36 -1.44
N ASP A 69 16.42 2.95 -0.28
CA ASP A 69 17.44 3.46 0.63
C ASP A 69 18.26 2.32 1.26
N ILE A 70 17.61 1.22 1.65
CA ILE A 70 18.29 0.00 2.13
C ILE A 70 19.14 -0.65 1.03
N SER A 71 18.69 -0.63 -0.22
CA SER A 71 19.42 -1.21 -1.35
C SER A 71 20.58 -0.35 -1.84
N ARG A 72 20.74 0.90 -1.37
CA ARG A 72 22.00 1.61 -1.60
C ARG A 72 23.06 0.92 -0.74
N PRO A 73 24.02 0.18 -1.33
CA PRO A 73 25.06 -0.43 -0.53
C PRO A 73 25.76 0.69 0.20
N ARG A 74 25.74 0.61 1.52
CA ARG A 74 26.57 1.44 2.39
C ARG A 74 28.00 1.01 2.09
N LEU A 75 28.58 1.55 1.02
CA LEU A 75 29.98 1.38 0.67
C LEU A 75 30.76 2.18 1.71
N PHE A 76 31.08 1.49 2.81
CA PHE A 76 32.19 1.80 3.70
C PHE A 76 33.10 0.58 3.70
#